data_AF-A0A1J5ND94-F1
#
_entry.id   AF-A0A1J5ND94-F1
#
_cell.length_a   1.000
_cell.length_b   1.000
_cell.length_c   1.000
_cell.angle_alpha   90.00
_cell.angle_beta   90.00
_cell.angle_gamma   90.00
#
_symmetry.space_group_name_H-M   'P 1'
#
loop_
_entity.id
_entity.type
_entity.pdbx_description
1 polymer ?
#
loop_
_entity_poly.entity_id
_entity_poly.type
_entity_poly.pdbx_seq_one_letter_code
_entity_poly.pdbx_strand_id
1 'polypeptide(L)'
;MKYTYILFTLLALVLAASPARASYIDLGVAGEYNAFILGDFTSNSSDTQGNLAVGGNAVMSSYSIGGSVVVGNDFTLTDGSIGGDVVVGGTANLTRVGTGSRSIGGHATLPFDFDAAAAYLKNLSLTLSGTGANGTVGDNSGVLTLNGNNSSGLQVFNIDGSTLLNANTLYFNQIADDATILINVSGDLSGLTSMGLLYPGEFSDNVLFNFFEADTLLLDGVGVRGSILAPHARVTGASGEYSGWGNIDGTLIASSYNAHIEQHDVPFDGGTPVPEPGTFLFTGLGLLGLAGFMRRSKRRNKA
;
A
#
# COMPACT_ATOMS: atom_id res chain seq x y z
N MET A 1 -36.62 66.88 -9.31
CA MET A 1 -35.14 66.81 -9.28
C MET A 1 -34.78 65.82 -8.19
N LYS A 2 -34.00 64.75 -8.32
CA LYS A 2 -33.02 64.30 -9.31
C LYS A 2 -32.56 62.88 -8.86
N TYR A 3 -32.41 61.95 -9.82
CA TYR A 3 -31.58 60.72 -9.85
C TYR A 3 -31.79 59.62 -8.77
N THR A 4 -32.33 58.43 -9.08
CA THR A 4 -31.77 57.29 -9.88
C THR A 4 -30.54 56.66 -9.24
N TYR A 5 -30.66 55.46 -8.64
CA TYR A 5 -29.65 54.38 -8.73
C TYR A 5 -30.32 53.01 -8.48
N ILE A 6 -30.52 52.25 -9.55
CA ILE A 6 -30.78 50.81 -9.53
C ILE A 6 -29.42 50.15 -9.37
N LEU A 7 -29.17 49.49 -8.25
CA LEU A 7 -27.96 48.68 -8.04
C LEU A 7 -28.34 47.20 -8.23
N PHE A 8 -28.04 46.68 -9.41
CA PHE A 8 -28.03 45.24 -9.68
C PHE A 8 -26.80 44.63 -8.99
N THR A 9 -26.98 43.97 -7.85
CA THR A 9 -25.95 43.09 -7.28
C THR A 9 -26.13 41.69 -7.86
N LEU A 10 -25.35 41.39 -8.90
CA LEU A 10 -25.18 40.03 -9.40
C LEU A 10 -24.23 39.29 -8.45
N LEU A 11 -24.77 38.58 -7.47
CA LEU A 11 -23.98 37.69 -6.61
C LEU A 11 -23.72 36.39 -7.38
N ALA A 12 -22.58 36.31 -8.06
CA ALA A 12 -22.10 35.07 -8.65
C ALA A 12 -21.59 34.17 -7.52
N LEU A 13 -22.42 33.22 -7.07
CA LEU A 13 -22.00 32.15 -6.17
C LEU A 13 -21.10 31.19 -6.98
N VAL A 14 -19.80 31.45 -6.99
CA VAL A 14 -18.82 30.46 -7.46
C VAL A 14 -18.73 29.40 -6.38
N LEU A 15 -19.53 28.33 -6.52
CA LEU A 15 -19.26 27.07 -5.84
C LEU A 15 -17.88 26.62 -6.32
N ALA A 16 -16.86 26.84 -5.48
CA ALA A 16 -15.59 26.15 -5.64
C ALA A 16 -15.89 24.66 -5.41
N ALA A 17 -16.18 23.93 -6.48
CA ALA A 17 -16.06 22.49 -6.46
C ALA A 17 -14.59 22.21 -6.14
N SER A 18 -14.31 21.86 -4.89
CA SER A 18 -13.03 21.27 -4.56
C SER A 18 -12.97 19.98 -5.38
N PRO A 19 -11.91 19.73 -6.17
CA PRO A 19 -11.75 18.40 -6.74
C PRO A 19 -11.79 17.43 -5.56
N ALA A 20 -12.64 16.41 -5.64
CA ALA A 20 -12.60 15.31 -4.70
C ALA A 20 -11.19 14.73 -4.83
N ARG A 21 -10.33 15.01 -3.85
CA ARG A 21 -9.02 14.38 -3.80
C ARG A 21 -9.30 12.89 -3.60
N ALA A 22 -8.81 12.05 -4.49
CA ALA A 22 -8.74 10.63 -4.21
C ALA A 22 -8.09 10.47 -2.82
N SER A 23 -8.73 9.72 -1.94
CA SER A 23 -8.17 9.41 -0.62
C SER A 23 -6.98 8.49 -0.86
N TYR A 24 -5.78 9.05 -0.84
CA TYR A 24 -4.55 8.28 -0.95
C TYR A 24 -4.31 7.50 0.34
N ILE A 25 -3.76 6.29 0.21
CA ILE A 25 -3.40 5.45 1.34
C ILE A 25 -1.88 5.52 1.54
N ASP A 26 -1.46 6.08 2.68
CA ASP A 26 -0.06 6.23 3.05
C ASP A 26 0.41 5.11 3.96
N LEU A 27 1.28 4.21 3.50
CA LEU A 27 1.89 3.19 4.35
C LEU A 27 3.02 3.74 5.25
N GLY A 28 3.32 5.03 5.17
CA GLY A 28 4.42 5.66 5.91
C GLY A 28 5.76 5.05 5.52
N VAL A 29 6.67 4.93 6.49
CA VAL A 29 8.00 4.31 6.26
C VAL A 29 7.92 2.88 5.73
N ALA A 30 6.84 2.14 6.04
CA ALA A 30 6.69 0.77 5.58
C ALA A 30 6.44 0.65 4.08
N GLY A 31 5.99 1.72 3.41
CA GLY A 31 5.84 1.76 1.96
C GLY A 31 7.16 1.68 1.18
N GLU A 32 8.30 1.89 1.85
CA GLU A 32 9.65 1.76 1.24
C GLU A 32 10.20 0.33 1.27
N TYR A 33 9.42 -0.62 1.81
CA TYR A 33 9.84 -2.00 2.06
C TYR A 33 8.89 -3.00 1.39
N ASN A 34 9.45 -4.13 0.97
CA ASN A 34 8.67 -5.27 0.48
C ASN A 34 8.11 -6.07 1.65
N ALA A 35 8.85 -6.10 2.76
CA ALA A 35 8.37 -6.64 4.02
C ALA A 35 8.77 -5.71 5.17
N PHE A 36 7.76 -5.28 5.94
CA PHE A 36 7.92 -4.47 7.15
C PHE A 36 7.25 -5.19 8.33
N ILE A 37 8.07 -5.82 9.16
CA ILE A 37 7.63 -6.77 10.17
C ILE A 37 7.89 -6.16 11.53
N LEU A 38 6.83 -5.97 12.32
CA LEU A 38 6.92 -5.19 13.56
C LEU A 38 7.67 -5.93 14.67
N GLY A 39 7.60 -7.26 14.68
CA GLY A 39 8.25 -8.16 15.62
C GLY A 39 9.25 -9.07 14.92
N ASP A 40 9.24 -10.35 15.29
CA ASP A 40 10.24 -11.30 14.80
C ASP A 40 9.95 -11.79 13.37
N PHE A 41 11.03 -12.03 12.62
CA PHE A 41 11.02 -12.59 11.28
C PHE A 41 11.83 -13.88 11.24
N THR A 42 11.19 -14.97 10.83
CA THR A 42 11.85 -16.26 10.63
C THR A 42 11.47 -16.82 9.26
N SER A 43 12.46 -17.23 8.47
CA SER A 43 12.21 -17.85 7.16
C SER A 43 13.40 -18.68 6.71
N ASN A 44 13.18 -19.60 5.77
CA ASN A 44 14.26 -20.31 5.11
C ASN A 44 13.92 -20.62 3.66
N SER A 45 14.93 -20.83 2.82
CA SER A 45 14.77 -21.29 1.43
C SER A 45 13.81 -20.42 0.60
N SER A 46 13.94 -19.10 0.68
CA SER A 46 13.06 -18.11 0.02
C SER A 46 13.81 -16.78 -0.18
N ASP A 47 13.12 -15.72 -0.58
CA ASP A 47 13.71 -14.40 -0.81
C ASP A 47 12.75 -13.23 -0.61
N THR A 48 13.32 -12.08 -0.25
CA THR A 48 12.71 -10.75 -0.38
C THR A 48 13.46 -10.02 -1.49
N GLN A 49 12.80 -9.66 -2.58
CA GLN A 49 13.46 -9.10 -3.77
C GLN A 49 13.91 -7.64 -3.59
N GLY A 50 13.31 -6.89 -2.66
CA GLY A 50 13.73 -5.52 -2.33
C GLY A 50 14.09 -5.35 -0.86
N ASN A 51 13.64 -4.26 -0.23
CA ASN A 51 14.05 -3.90 1.13
C ASN A 51 13.26 -4.69 2.20
N LEU A 52 13.93 -5.07 3.28
CA LEU A 52 13.35 -5.77 4.43
C LEU A 52 13.57 -4.99 5.74
N ALA A 53 12.51 -4.78 6.51
CA ALA A 53 12.56 -4.22 7.86
C ALA A 53 11.96 -5.18 8.88
N VAL A 54 12.66 -5.42 9.99
CA VAL A 54 12.26 -6.32 11.08
C VAL A 54 12.47 -5.61 12.42
N GLY A 55 11.40 -5.36 13.18
CA GLY A 55 11.49 -4.66 14.46
C GLY A 55 12.05 -5.52 15.59
N GLY A 56 11.82 -6.83 15.53
CA GLY A 56 12.35 -7.82 16.46
C GLY A 56 13.67 -8.45 15.99
N ASN A 57 13.81 -9.74 16.26
CA ASN A 57 14.91 -10.55 15.78
C ASN A 57 14.62 -11.09 14.37
N ALA A 58 15.65 -11.16 13.55
CA ALA A 58 15.58 -11.76 12.22
C ALA A 58 16.45 -13.02 12.16
N VAL A 59 15.87 -14.17 11.83
CA VAL A 59 16.58 -15.45 11.71
C VAL A 59 16.24 -16.09 10.37
N MET A 60 17.25 -16.21 9.51
CA MET A 60 17.06 -16.71 8.16
C MET A 60 18.13 -17.74 7.77
N SER A 61 17.76 -18.68 6.90
CA SER A 61 18.72 -19.59 6.27
C SER A 61 18.40 -19.92 4.82
N SER A 62 19.41 -20.02 3.95
CA SER A 62 19.21 -20.17 2.49
C SER A 62 18.27 -19.08 1.95
N TYR A 63 18.52 -17.83 2.33
CA TYR A 63 17.60 -16.71 2.08
C TYR A 63 18.31 -15.53 1.41
N SER A 64 17.69 -14.93 0.39
CA SER A 64 18.26 -13.78 -0.32
C SER A 64 17.44 -12.51 -0.06
N ILE A 65 18.12 -11.40 0.19
CA ILE A 65 17.54 -10.07 0.31
C ILE A 65 18.11 -9.23 -0.82
N GLY A 66 17.29 -8.84 -1.79
CA GLY A 66 17.75 -8.08 -2.96
C GLY A 66 18.08 -6.62 -2.63
N GLY A 67 17.41 -6.03 -1.65
CA GLY A 67 17.62 -4.67 -1.18
C GLY A 67 18.41 -4.55 0.12
N SER A 68 18.16 -3.46 0.83
CA SER A 68 18.74 -3.19 2.16
C SER A 68 17.91 -3.87 3.25
N VAL A 69 18.56 -4.17 4.38
CA VAL A 69 17.91 -4.76 5.55
C VAL A 69 18.13 -3.92 6.80
N VAL A 70 17.04 -3.68 7.53
CA VAL A 70 17.03 -3.01 8.83
C VAL A 70 16.46 -3.96 9.88
N VAL A 71 17.21 -4.26 10.94
CA VAL A 71 16.77 -5.14 12.03
C VAL A 71 16.89 -4.41 13.37
N GLY A 72 15.81 -4.37 14.14
CA GLY A 72 15.77 -3.68 15.43
C GLY A 72 16.63 -4.34 16.51
N ASN A 73 16.62 -5.68 16.57
CA ASN A 73 17.38 -6.46 17.54
C ASN A 73 18.49 -7.28 16.84
N ASP A 74 18.56 -8.59 17.10
CA ASP A 74 19.60 -9.45 16.56
C ASP A 74 19.24 -9.97 15.16
N PHE A 75 20.23 -10.01 14.27
CA PHE A 75 20.10 -10.53 12.91
C PHE A 75 21.02 -11.73 12.70
N THR A 76 20.46 -12.86 12.33
CA THR A 76 21.20 -14.06 11.92
C THR A 76 20.80 -14.47 10.51
N LEU A 77 21.78 -14.58 9.61
CA LEU A 77 21.59 -15.13 8.27
C LEU A 77 22.68 -16.17 7.97
N THR A 78 22.26 -17.37 7.60
CA THR A 78 23.14 -18.49 7.23
C THR A 78 22.84 -18.95 5.81
N ASP A 79 23.81 -18.93 4.91
CA ASP A 79 23.62 -19.20 3.47
C ASP A 79 22.66 -18.22 2.81
N GLY A 80 23.16 -17.32 1.97
CA GLY A 80 22.29 -16.35 1.33
C GLY A 80 23.02 -15.19 0.69
N SER A 81 22.27 -14.15 0.37
CA SER A 81 22.82 -12.91 -0.14
C SER A 81 22.06 -11.69 0.38
N ILE A 82 22.76 -10.56 0.42
CA ILE A 82 22.19 -9.24 0.69
C ILE A 82 22.72 -8.27 -0.36
N GLY A 83 21.81 -7.66 -1.13
CA GLY A 83 22.15 -6.74 -2.21
C GLY A 83 22.44 -5.31 -1.74
N GLY A 84 21.77 -4.85 -0.68
CA GLY A 84 21.87 -3.49 -0.14
C GLY A 84 22.62 -3.39 1.19
N ASP A 85 22.36 -2.31 1.93
CA ASP A 85 23.01 -2.03 3.22
C ASP A 85 22.41 -2.86 4.36
N VAL A 86 23.22 -3.14 5.39
CA VAL A 86 22.81 -3.92 6.58
C VAL A 86 22.91 -3.04 7.82
N VAL A 87 21.75 -2.73 8.42
CA VAL A 87 21.64 -1.92 9.65
C VAL A 87 20.97 -2.74 10.75
N VAL A 88 21.70 -3.03 11.83
CA VAL A 88 21.23 -3.91 12.90
C VAL A 88 21.41 -3.21 14.25
N GLY A 89 20.33 -3.06 15.03
CA GLY A 89 20.35 -2.44 16.35
C GLY A 89 21.01 -3.32 17.43
N GLY A 90 20.97 -4.64 17.27
CA GLY A 90 21.68 -5.62 18.09
C GLY A 90 22.90 -6.24 17.40
N THR A 91 23.07 -7.55 17.54
CA THR A 91 24.18 -8.31 16.97
C THR A 91 23.85 -8.82 15.56
N ALA A 92 24.79 -8.65 14.63
CA ALA A 92 24.70 -9.22 13.28
C ALA A 92 25.59 -10.46 13.14
N ASN A 93 24.99 -11.62 12.87
CA ASN A 93 25.65 -12.92 12.68
C ASN A 93 25.43 -13.41 11.25
N LEU A 94 26.36 -13.11 10.35
CA LEU A 94 26.28 -13.48 8.93
C LEU A 94 27.27 -14.61 8.61
N THR A 95 26.76 -15.76 8.18
CA THR A 95 27.56 -16.95 7.85
C THR A 95 27.32 -17.37 6.41
N ARG A 96 28.38 -17.38 5.58
CA ARG A 96 28.30 -17.74 4.14
C ARG A 96 27.27 -16.89 3.38
N VAL A 97 27.30 -15.59 3.65
CA VAL A 97 26.43 -14.60 2.99
C VAL A 97 27.22 -13.83 1.96
N GLY A 98 26.74 -13.78 0.72
CA GLY A 98 27.26 -12.88 -0.32
C GLY A 98 26.70 -11.48 -0.11
N THR A 99 27.57 -10.49 0.12
CA THR A 99 27.13 -9.11 0.38
C THR A 99 27.56 -8.16 -0.74
N GLY A 100 26.62 -7.42 -1.33
CA GLY A 100 26.89 -6.23 -2.15
C GLY A 100 27.03 -4.93 -1.33
N SER A 101 26.84 -5.03 -0.01
CA SER A 101 26.66 -3.93 0.94
C SER A 101 27.82 -2.93 1.01
N ARG A 102 27.51 -1.64 1.18
CA ARG A 102 28.50 -0.59 1.46
C ARG A 102 28.75 -0.39 2.95
N SER A 103 27.80 -0.79 3.80
CA SER A 103 27.90 -0.75 5.26
C SER A 103 27.28 -1.99 5.90
N ILE A 104 28.01 -2.62 6.82
CA ILE A 104 27.50 -3.66 7.70
C ILE A 104 27.74 -3.17 9.13
N GLY A 105 26.67 -2.88 9.86
CA GLY A 105 26.75 -2.40 11.24
C GLY A 105 25.84 -3.21 12.16
N GLY A 106 26.42 -3.85 13.17
CA GLY A 106 25.72 -4.22 14.40
C GLY A 106 25.80 -3.08 15.42
N HIS A 107 24.86 -3.04 16.36
CA HIS A 107 24.70 -1.97 17.34
C HIS A 107 24.60 -0.57 16.70
N ALA A 108 23.97 -0.51 15.53
CA ALA A 108 23.80 0.72 14.76
C ALA A 108 22.60 1.55 15.26
N THR A 109 22.65 2.86 15.03
CA THR A 109 21.46 3.71 15.15
C THR A 109 20.48 3.34 14.03
N LEU A 110 19.25 2.99 14.41
CA LEU A 110 18.20 2.68 13.44
C LEU A 110 17.75 3.94 12.68
N PRO A 111 17.39 3.83 11.38
CA PRO A 111 16.97 4.97 10.58
C PRO A 111 15.56 5.50 10.94
N PHE A 112 14.77 4.71 11.68
CA PHE A 112 13.44 5.07 12.15
C PHE A 112 13.09 4.29 13.42
N ASP A 113 11.99 4.70 14.06
CA ASP A 113 11.45 4.09 15.28
C ASP A 113 10.35 3.07 14.92
N PHE A 114 10.60 1.79 15.22
CA PHE A 114 9.64 0.70 14.96
C PHE A 114 8.36 0.81 15.80
N ASP A 115 8.42 1.33 17.02
CA ASP A 115 7.23 1.50 17.87
C ASP A 115 6.32 2.61 17.31
N ALA A 116 6.92 3.71 16.86
CA ALA A 116 6.19 4.78 16.18
C ALA A 116 5.56 4.30 14.87
N ALA A 117 6.30 3.54 14.06
CA ALA A 117 5.78 2.94 12.83
C ALA A 117 4.64 1.95 13.11
N ALA A 118 4.78 1.09 14.13
CA ALA A 118 3.75 0.16 14.55
C ALA A 118 2.46 0.88 14.98
N ALA A 119 2.57 1.93 15.79
CA ALA A 119 1.42 2.72 16.22
C ALA A 119 0.71 3.39 15.03
N TYR A 120 1.48 3.94 14.10
CA TYR A 120 0.95 4.53 12.86
C TYR A 120 0.18 3.50 12.02
N LEU A 121 0.80 2.35 11.72
CA LEU A 121 0.24 1.32 10.85
C LEU A 121 -1.02 0.67 11.44
N LYS A 122 -1.06 0.45 12.76
CA LYS A 122 -2.26 -0.03 13.46
C LYS A 122 -3.41 0.98 13.38
N ASN A 123 -3.12 2.26 13.61
CA ASN A 123 -4.13 3.31 13.48
C ASN A 123 -4.62 3.49 12.04
N LEU A 124 -3.72 3.40 11.06
CA LEU A 124 -4.07 3.43 9.64
C LEU A 124 -5.00 2.27 9.30
N SER A 125 -4.64 1.03 9.68
CA SER A 125 -5.44 -0.16 9.43
C SER A 125 -6.86 -0.03 10.00
N LEU A 126 -6.99 0.47 11.24
CA LEU A 126 -8.28 0.74 11.87
C LEU A 126 -9.05 1.90 11.18
N THR A 127 -8.34 2.93 10.70
CA THR A 127 -8.98 4.02 9.95
C THR A 127 -9.54 3.53 8.62
N LEU A 128 -8.77 2.70 7.90
CA LEU A 128 -9.17 2.13 6.62
C LEU A 128 -10.37 1.19 6.76
N SER A 129 -10.46 0.44 7.85
CA SER A 129 -11.61 -0.45 8.11
C SER A 129 -12.92 0.31 8.32
N GLY A 130 -12.85 1.57 8.76
CA GLY A 130 -13.99 2.49 8.83
C GLY A 130 -14.42 3.11 7.49
N THR A 131 -13.66 2.90 6.42
CA THR A 131 -14.02 3.42 5.09
C THR A 131 -15.25 2.71 4.55
N GLY A 132 -16.29 3.47 4.21
CA GLY A 132 -17.54 2.90 3.71
C GLY A 132 -17.35 2.14 2.39
N ALA A 133 -17.78 0.88 2.37
CA ALA A 133 -17.79 0.07 1.16
C ALA A 133 -18.67 0.72 0.07
N ASN A 134 -18.13 0.83 -1.15
CA ASN A 134 -18.83 1.32 -2.33
C ASN A 134 -18.85 0.28 -3.46
N GLY A 135 -18.47 -0.96 -3.14
CA GLY A 135 -18.63 -2.16 -3.96
C GLY A 135 -19.36 -3.26 -3.19
N THR A 136 -19.64 -4.36 -3.87
CA THR A 136 -20.33 -5.53 -3.28
C THR A 136 -19.53 -6.80 -3.49
N VAL A 137 -19.65 -7.74 -2.57
CA VAL A 137 -18.98 -9.04 -2.63
C VAL A 137 -20.04 -10.12 -2.76
N GLY A 138 -20.01 -10.87 -3.87
CA GLY A 138 -20.85 -12.04 -4.07
C GLY A 138 -20.03 -13.31 -3.95
N ASP A 139 -20.56 -14.33 -3.28
CA ASP A 139 -19.94 -15.66 -3.21
C ASP A 139 -20.75 -16.65 -4.04
N ASN A 140 -20.07 -17.33 -4.97
CA ASN A 140 -20.60 -18.49 -5.67
C ASN A 140 -19.67 -19.69 -5.51
N SER A 141 -19.92 -20.50 -4.48
CA SER A 141 -19.17 -21.74 -4.19
C SER A 141 -17.66 -21.51 -4.06
N GLY A 142 -17.27 -20.47 -3.33
CA GLY A 142 -15.86 -20.10 -3.10
C GLY A 142 -15.26 -19.24 -4.20
N VAL A 143 -16.04 -18.84 -5.22
CA VAL A 143 -15.66 -17.76 -6.14
C VAL A 143 -16.23 -16.45 -5.60
N LEU A 144 -15.37 -15.66 -4.97
CA LEU A 144 -15.71 -14.33 -4.47
C LEU A 144 -15.58 -13.31 -5.59
N THR A 145 -16.70 -12.74 -6.01
CA THR A 145 -16.77 -11.68 -7.02
C THR A 145 -16.90 -10.32 -6.35
N LEU A 146 -15.86 -9.50 -6.46
CA LEU A 146 -15.77 -8.13 -5.98
C LEU A 146 -16.28 -7.20 -7.09
N ASN A 147 -17.55 -6.81 -7.01
CA ASN A 147 -18.22 -5.95 -7.97
C ASN A 147 -18.08 -4.48 -7.58
N GLY A 148 -17.23 -3.76 -8.30
CA GLY A 148 -17.12 -2.31 -8.21
C GLY A 148 -18.23 -1.57 -8.95
N ASN A 149 -17.99 -0.28 -9.19
CA ASN A 149 -18.94 0.62 -9.85
C ASN A 149 -18.40 1.27 -11.14
N ASN A 150 -17.22 0.85 -11.61
CA ASN A 150 -16.55 1.31 -12.83
C ASN A 150 -16.39 2.83 -12.94
N SER A 151 -16.35 3.55 -11.81
CA SER A 151 -16.28 5.02 -11.80
C SER A 151 -15.53 5.62 -10.61
N SER A 152 -15.35 4.88 -9.52
CA SER A 152 -14.66 5.36 -8.32
C SER A 152 -13.15 5.17 -8.43
N GLY A 153 -12.37 6.22 -8.12
CA GLY A 153 -10.91 6.12 -8.00
C GLY A 153 -10.43 5.34 -6.76
N LEU A 154 -11.28 5.20 -5.74
CA LEU A 154 -11.09 4.27 -4.63
C LEU A 154 -12.28 3.31 -4.59
N GLN A 155 -12.01 2.03 -4.77
CA GLN A 155 -13.01 0.96 -4.69
C GLN A 155 -12.81 0.17 -3.40
N VAL A 156 -13.83 0.17 -2.54
CA VAL A 156 -13.78 -0.40 -1.20
C VAL A 156 -14.72 -1.59 -1.08
N PHE A 157 -14.18 -2.71 -0.60
CA PHE A 157 -14.88 -3.95 -0.33
C PHE A 157 -14.66 -4.37 1.13
N ASN A 158 -15.68 -5.00 1.72
CA ASN A 158 -15.57 -5.63 3.04
C ASN A 158 -15.80 -7.13 2.88
N ILE A 159 -14.93 -7.95 3.46
CA ILE A 159 -15.00 -9.42 3.42
C ILE A 159 -14.80 -9.95 4.83
N ASP A 160 -15.58 -10.96 5.22
CA ASP A 160 -15.31 -11.71 6.44
C ASP A 160 -14.09 -12.61 6.26
N GLY A 161 -13.14 -12.60 7.20
CA GLY A 161 -11.89 -13.34 7.10
C GLY A 161 -12.06 -14.85 6.96
N SER A 162 -13.09 -15.43 7.58
CA SER A 162 -13.40 -16.85 7.41
C SER A 162 -13.95 -17.14 6.01
N THR A 163 -14.68 -16.19 5.41
CA THR A 163 -15.15 -16.32 4.02
C THR A 163 -13.97 -16.24 3.04
N LEU A 164 -13.05 -15.30 3.26
CA LEU A 164 -11.85 -15.17 2.43
C LEU A 164 -10.96 -16.40 2.52
N LEU A 165 -10.70 -16.91 3.73
CA LEU A 165 -9.86 -18.08 3.96
C LEU A 165 -10.39 -19.35 3.27
N ASN A 166 -11.72 -19.50 3.17
CA ASN A 166 -12.35 -20.65 2.52
C ASN A 166 -12.62 -20.44 1.01
N ALA A 167 -12.23 -19.29 0.45
CA ALA A 167 -12.43 -19.00 -0.96
C ALA A 167 -11.40 -19.71 -1.85
N ASN A 168 -11.83 -20.09 -3.05
CA ASN A 168 -11.00 -20.67 -4.10
C ASN A 168 -10.50 -19.60 -5.07
N THR A 169 -11.27 -18.53 -5.27
CA THR A 169 -10.98 -17.49 -6.26
C THR A 169 -11.43 -16.12 -5.78
N LEU A 170 -10.59 -15.10 -5.95
CA LEU A 170 -11.00 -13.70 -5.98
C LEU A 170 -11.11 -13.23 -7.42
N TYR A 171 -12.27 -12.69 -7.80
CA TYR A 171 -12.53 -12.15 -9.11
C TYR A 171 -13.00 -10.70 -9.01
N PHE A 172 -12.33 -9.80 -9.71
CA PHE A 172 -12.66 -8.38 -9.70
C PHE A 172 -13.48 -8.03 -10.94
N ASN A 173 -14.60 -7.33 -10.74
CA ASN A 173 -15.53 -6.96 -11.80
C ASN A 173 -15.90 -5.47 -11.70
N GLN A 174 -16.02 -4.79 -12.84
CA GLN A 174 -16.41 -3.37 -12.91
C GLN A 174 -15.54 -2.47 -12.02
N ILE A 175 -14.23 -2.64 -12.10
CA ILE A 175 -13.25 -1.74 -11.47
C ILE A 175 -12.86 -0.69 -12.51
N ALA A 176 -12.86 0.59 -12.10
CA ALA A 176 -12.38 1.64 -12.98
C ALA A 176 -10.88 1.47 -13.24
N ASP A 177 -10.42 1.86 -14.43
CA ASP A 177 -8.98 1.92 -14.73
C ASP A 177 -8.26 2.77 -13.68
N ASP A 178 -7.07 2.33 -13.28
CA ASP A 178 -6.20 2.95 -12.27
C ASP A 178 -6.83 3.15 -10.87
N ALA A 179 -7.96 2.48 -10.57
CA ALA A 179 -8.56 2.58 -9.24
C ALA A 179 -7.70 1.90 -8.17
N THR A 180 -7.53 2.57 -7.04
CA THR A 180 -7.04 1.93 -5.81
C THR A 180 -8.12 1.01 -5.26
N ILE A 181 -7.76 -0.22 -4.93
CA ILE A 181 -8.68 -1.21 -4.36
C ILE A 181 -8.32 -1.43 -2.89
N LEU A 182 -9.26 -1.15 -2.00
CA LEU A 182 -9.15 -1.46 -0.57
C LEU A 182 -10.09 -2.61 -0.22
N ILE A 183 -9.52 -3.69 0.29
CA ILE A 183 -10.27 -4.85 0.77
C ILE A 183 -10.09 -4.91 2.29
N ASN A 184 -11.10 -4.47 3.03
CA ASN A 184 -11.11 -4.60 4.49
C ASN A 184 -11.56 -6.01 4.86
N VAL A 185 -10.76 -6.69 5.68
CA VAL A 185 -11.00 -8.06 6.11
C VAL A 185 -11.11 -8.14 7.63
N SER A 186 -12.28 -8.56 8.11
CA SER A 186 -12.57 -8.71 9.54
C SER A 186 -12.20 -10.09 10.08
N GLY A 187 -12.10 -10.22 11.40
CA GLY A 187 -11.92 -11.48 12.11
C GLY A 187 -10.48 -11.86 12.44
N ASP A 188 -10.32 -12.59 13.54
CA ASP A 188 -9.03 -12.89 14.19
C ASP A 188 -8.18 -13.90 13.39
N LEU A 189 -8.83 -14.78 12.62
CA LEU A 189 -8.18 -15.74 11.72
C LEU A 189 -8.65 -15.50 10.30
N SER A 190 -7.69 -15.24 9.41
CA SER A 190 -7.94 -15.05 7.99
C SER A 190 -6.75 -15.56 7.18
N GLY A 191 -6.85 -15.54 5.87
CA GLY A 191 -5.75 -15.93 5.02
C GLY A 191 -6.11 -15.96 3.55
N LEU A 192 -5.08 -16.23 2.75
CA LEU A 192 -5.17 -16.46 1.32
C LEU A 192 -4.50 -17.82 1.10
N THR A 193 -5.30 -18.88 0.93
CA THR A 193 -4.77 -20.24 0.84
C THR A 193 -5.29 -20.96 -0.39
N SER A 194 -4.40 -21.53 -1.21
CA SER A 194 -4.75 -22.32 -2.40
C SER A 194 -5.71 -21.62 -3.36
N MET A 195 -5.67 -20.29 -3.42
CA MET A 195 -6.63 -19.50 -4.19
C MET A 195 -6.02 -18.83 -5.43
N GLY A 196 -6.83 -18.70 -6.47
CA GLY A 196 -6.51 -17.91 -7.66
C GLY A 196 -7.00 -16.47 -7.53
N LEU A 197 -6.15 -15.50 -7.89
CA LEU A 197 -6.56 -14.10 -7.96
C LEU A 197 -6.67 -13.67 -9.43
N LEU A 198 -7.91 -13.46 -9.89
CA LEU A 198 -8.25 -13.15 -11.27
C LEU A 198 -8.53 -11.65 -11.40
N TYR A 199 -7.50 -10.91 -11.80
CA TYR A 199 -7.58 -9.48 -12.09
C TYR A 199 -7.93 -9.23 -13.56
N PRO A 200 -8.85 -8.31 -13.87
CA PRO A 200 -8.88 -7.69 -15.18
C PRO A 200 -7.67 -6.74 -15.27
N GLY A 201 -6.65 -7.01 -16.10
CA GLY A 201 -5.50 -6.10 -16.27
C GLY A 201 -4.42 -6.14 -15.16
N GLU A 202 -3.57 -5.11 -15.13
CA GLU A 202 -2.44 -4.94 -14.18
C GLU A 202 -2.81 -3.90 -13.12
N PHE A 203 -3.46 -4.32 -12.03
CA PHE A 203 -3.79 -3.47 -10.88
C PHE A 203 -3.11 -3.94 -9.58
N SER A 204 -2.12 -4.82 -9.68
CA SER A 204 -1.55 -5.50 -8.52
C SER A 204 -0.83 -4.56 -7.55
N ASP A 205 -0.24 -3.48 -8.06
CA ASP A 205 0.35 -2.39 -7.29
C ASP A 205 -0.69 -1.50 -6.57
N ASN A 206 -1.95 -1.50 -7.01
CA ASN A 206 -3.00 -0.63 -6.49
C ASN A 206 -3.97 -1.34 -5.53
N VAL A 207 -3.71 -2.59 -5.16
CA VAL A 207 -4.56 -3.38 -4.25
C VAL A 207 -3.96 -3.42 -2.85
N LEU A 208 -4.78 -3.11 -1.84
CA LEU A 208 -4.44 -3.25 -0.43
C LEU A 208 -5.46 -4.14 0.29
N PHE A 209 -4.98 -5.27 0.80
CA PHE A 209 -5.71 -6.09 1.77
C PHE A 209 -5.43 -5.57 3.17
N ASN A 210 -6.46 -5.06 3.84
CA ASN A 210 -6.39 -4.52 5.19
C ASN A 210 -7.01 -5.51 6.19
N PHE A 211 -6.17 -6.32 6.82
CA PHE A 211 -6.55 -7.25 7.89
C PHE A 211 -6.45 -6.53 9.23
N PHE A 212 -7.52 -5.84 9.62
CA PHE A 212 -7.50 -4.89 10.73
C PHE A 212 -7.72 -5.52 12.11
N GLU A 213 -8.18 -6.77 12.15
CA GLU A 213 -8.45 -7.53 13.38
C GLU A 213 -7.63 -8.82 13.48
N ALA A 214 -6.98 -9.26 12.41
CA ALA A 214 -6.38 -10.58 12.37
C ALA A 214 -5.22 -10.72 13.38
N ASP A 215 -5.30 -11.76 14.22
CA ASP A 215 -4.22 -12.25 15.06
C ASP A 215 -3.33 -13.23 14.29
N THR A 216 -3.91 -13.98 13.35
CA THR A 216 -3.19 -14.93 12.49
C THR A 216 -3.61 -14.75 11.04
N LEU A 217 -2.62 -14.63 10.16
CA LEU A 217 -2.81 -14.59 8.71
C LEU A 217 -2.14 -15.80 8.06
N LEU A 218 -2.95 -16.69 7.48
CA LEU A 218 -2.47 -17.87 6.78
C LEU A 218 -2.19 -17.56 5.32
N LEU A 219 -0.95 -17.76 4.86
CA LEU A 219 -0.58 -17.63 3.46
C LEU A 219 0.05 -18.94 2.97
N ASP A 220 -0.60 -19.62 2.03
CA ASP A 220 -0.10 -20.92 1.54
C ASP A 220 -0.66 -21.31 0.17
N GLY A 221 0.19 -21.81 -0.71
CA GLY A 221 -0.18 -22.21 -2.08
C GLY A 221 -0.82 -21.07 -2.87
N VAL A 222 -0.34 -19.83 -2.71
CA VAL A 222 -0.97 -18.63 -3.29
C VAL A 222 0.05 -17.69 -3.92
N GLY A 223 -0.31 -17.10 -5.06
CA GLY A 223 0.35 -15.91 -5.59
C GLY A 223 -0.51 -14.69 -5.28
N VAL A 224 -0.23 -14.02 -4.17
CA VAL A 224 -0.93 -12.80 -3.79
C VAL A 224 -0.47 -11.68 -4.72
N ARG A 225 -1.40 -11.00 -5.36
CA ARG A 225 -1.11 -9.78 -6.12
C ARG A 225 -1.81 -8.63 -5.40
N GLY A 226 -1.05 -7.74 -4.79
CA GLY A 226 -1.57 -6.76 -3.85
C GLY A 226 -0.75 -6.74 -2.57
N SER A 227 -0.75 -5.56 -1.95
CA SER A 227 -0.10 -5.33 -0.67
C SER A 227 -0.99 -5.76 0.49
N ILE A 228 -0.37 -6.14 1.60
CA ILE A 228 -1.03 -6.67 2.80
C ILE A 228 -0.68 -5.75 3.97
N LEU A 229 -1.71 -5.16 4.58
CA LEU A 229 -1.63 -4.44 5.86
C LEU A 229 -2.31 -5.30 6.94
N ALA A 230 -1.50 -6.02 7.72
CA ALA A 230 -1.96 -6.90 8.80
C ALA A 230 -1.17 -6.65 10.10
N PRO A 231 -1.19 -5.42 10.65
CA PRO A 231 -0.24 -4.98 11.69
C PRO A 231 -0.43 -5.66 13.05
N HIS A 232 -1.46 -6.50 13.20
CA HIS A 232 -1.74 -7.32 14.38
C HIS A 232 -1.44 -8.81 14.15
N ALA A 233 -1.23 -9.22 12.90
CA ALA A 233 -1.24 -10.63 12.54
C ALA A 233 0.15 -11.25 12.53
N ARG A 234 0.24 -12.45 13.13
CA ARG A 234 1.32 -13.40 12.86
C ARG A 234 1.06 -14.07 11.52
N VAL A 235 1.98 -13.90 10.58
CA VAL A 235 1.95 -14.55 9.26
C VAL A 235 2.57 -15.93 9.35
N THR A 236 1.86 -16.95 8.87
CA THR A 236 2.37 -18.33 8.80
C THR A 236 1.68 -19.12 7.68
N GLY A 237 2.15 -20.32 7.38
CA GLY A 237 1.49 -21.19 6.41
C GLY A 237 0.35 -22.02 7.01
N ALA A 238 -0.47 -22.65 6.17
CA ALA A 238 -1.66 -23.37 6.61
C ALA A 238 -1.34 -24.62 7.46
N SER A 239 -0.11 -25.14 7.37
CA SER A 239 0.38 -26.25 8.20
C SER A 239 1.24 -25.80 9.40
N GLY A 240 1.27 -24.48 9.67
CA GLY A 240 1.98 -23.87 10.79
C GLY A 240 3.30 -23.23 10.42
N GLU A 241 4.14 -23.02 11.43
CA GLU A 241 5.47 -22.42 11.28
C GLU A 241 6.34 -23.22 10.32
N TYR A 242 7.21 -22.53 9.59
CA TYR A 242 8.02 -23.13 8.54
C TYR A 242 7.18 -23.88 7.48
N SER A 243 5.98 -23.36 7.19
CA SER A 243 5.19 -23.73 6.02
C SER A 243 4.74 -22.49 5.26
N GLY A 244 3.88 -22.63 4.25
CA GLY A 244 3.39 -21.49 3.48
C GLY A 244 4.29 -21.20 2.30
N TRP A 245 3.88 -21.67 1.13
CA TRP A 245 4.58 -21.46 -0.14
C TRP A 245 3.81 -20.55 -1.07
N GLY A 246 4.51 -19.84 -1.94
CA GLY A 246 3.90 -18.91 -2.88
C GLY A 246 4.68 -17.61 -2.96
N ASN A 247 4.03 -16.57 -3.45
CA ASN A 247 4.62 -15.25 -3.60
C ASN A 247 3.64 -14.14 -3.24
N ILE A 248 4.19 -12.98 -2.90
CA ILE A 248 3.46 -11.71 -2.77
C ILE A 248 4.06 -10.72 -3.76
N ASP A 249 3.26 -10.28 -4.72
CA ASP A 249 3.54 -9.13 -5.58
C ASP A 249 2.95 -7.90 -4.88
N GLY A 250 3.67 -7.39 -3.88
CA GLY A 250 3.16 -6.37 -2.96
C GLY A 250 4.11 -6.05 -1.80
N THR A 251 3.75 -5.04 -1.01
CA THR A 251 4.31 -4.78 0.32
C THR A 251 3.58 -5.60 1.37
N LEU A 252 4.31 -6.34 2.21
CA LEU A 252 3.79 -7.06 3.38
C LEU A 252 4.09 -6.28 4.67
N ILE A 253 3.05 -5.94 5.42
CA ILE A 253 3.14 -5.39 6.77
C ILE A 253 2.46 -6.33 7.75
N ALA A 254 3.21 -6.84 8.73
CA ALA A 254 2.70 -7.83 9.68
C ALA A 254 3.29 -7.67 11.09
N SER A 255 2.64 -8.25 12.11
CA SER A 255 3.20 -8.23 13.47
C SER A 255 4.40 -9.15 13.61
N SER A 256 4.37 -10.32 12.98
CA SER A 256 5.49 -11.26 12.94
C SER A 256 5.36 -12.18 11.72
N TYR A 257 6.44 -12.84 11.34
CA TYR A 257 6.48 -13.68 10.14
C TYR A 257 7.23 -14.99 10.39
N ASN A 258 6.59 -16.10 10.04
CA ASN A 258 7.18 -17.43 10.01
C ASN A 258 6.58 -18.27 8.86
N ALA A 259 7.11 -18.07 7.66
CA ALA A 259 6.69 -18.76 6.44
C ALA A 259 7.80 -18.80 5.36
N HIS A 260 7.50 -19.40 4.19
CA HIS A 260 8.41 -19.51 3.03
C HIS A 260 7.93 -18.72 1.79
N ILE A 261 6.98 -17.81 1.97
CA ILE A 261 6.41 -17.01 0.88
C ILE A 261 7.46 -16.02 0.38
N GLU A 262 7.74 -16.04 -0.92
CA GLU A 262 8.61 -15.06 -1.59
C GLU A 262 7.96 -13.68 -1.59
N GLN A 263 8.73 -12.61 -1.38
CA GLN A 263 8.26 -11.23 -1.50
C GLN A 263 8.86 -10.59 -2.75
N HIS A 264 8.04 -10.37 -3.78
CA HIS A 264 8.46 -9.79 -5.05
C HIS A 264 8.47 -8.26 -5.00
N ASP A 265 9.30 -7.64 -5.84
CA ASP A 265 9.49 -6.18 -5.82
C ASP A 265 8.40 -5.39 -6.55
N VAL A 266 7.21 -5.38 -5.97
CA VAL A 266 6.03 -4.66 -6.44
C VAL A 266 5.45 -3.80 -5.31
N PRO A 267 6.08 -2.66 -4.95
CA PRO A 267 5.59 -1.81 -3.88
C PRO A 267 4.18 -1.28 -4.15
N PHE A 268 3.42 -1.00 -3.08
CA PHE A 268 2.09 -0.41 -3.19
C PHE A 268 2.14 1.00 -3.81
N ASP A 269 1.41 1.22 -4.92
CA ASP A 269 1.14 2.55 -5.47
C ASP A 269 -0.29 2.97 -5.08
N GLY A 270 -0.42 3.62 -3.93
CA GLY A 270 -1.69 4.15 -3.44
C GLY A 270 -2.20 5.39 -4.19
N GLY A 271 -1.64 5.70 -5.35
CA GLY A 271 -1.90 6.91 -6.12
C GLY A 271 -1.21 8.12 -5.50
N THR A 272 0.02 8.41 -5.93
CA THR A 272 0.68 9.66 -5.51
C THR A 272 -0.03 10.88 -6.13
N PRO A 273 -0.24 11.99 -5.40
CA PRO A 273 -0.61 13.24 -6.04
C PRO A 273 0.59 13.75 -6.83
N VAL A 274 0.62 13.53 -8.14
CA VAL A 274 1.34 14.46 -9.03
C VAL A 274 0.55 15.77 -8.92
N PRO A 275 1.12 16.88 -8.41
CA PRO A 275 0.48 18.16 -8.56
C PRO A 275 0.42 18.40 -10.07
N GLU A 276 -0.76 18.29 -10.68
CA GLU A 276 -0.93 18.89 -11.99
C GLU A 276 -0.51 20.35 -11.83
N PRO A 277 0.54 20.82 -12.52
CA PRO A 277 0.87 22.22 -12.46
C PRO A 277 -0.41 22.95 -12.87
N GLY A 278 -0.83 23.97 -12.11
CA GLY A 278 -2.08 24.73 -12.32
C GLY A 278 -2.21 25.46 -13.67
N THR A 279 -1.54 24.97 -14.70
CA THR A 279 -1.45 25.36 -16.10
C THR A 279 -2.82 25.66 -16.69
N PHE A 280 -3.88 24.92 -16.35
CA PHE A 280 -5.22 25.21 -16.88
C PHE A 280 -5.89 26.45 -16.25
N LEU A 281 -5.65 26.73 -14.96
CA LEU A 281 -6.14 27.96 -14.34
C LEU A 281 -5.39 29.20 -14.84
N PHE A 282 -4.08 29.06 -15.12
CA PHE A 282 -3.28 30.17 -15.66
C PHE A 282 -3.47 30.40 -17.16
N THR A 283 -3.76 29.37 -17.96
CA THR A 283 -4.08 29.57 -19.39
C THR A 283 -5.45 30.24 -19.58
N GLY A 284 -6.45 29.91 -18.77
CA GLY A 284 -7.77 30.58 -18.82
C GLY A 284 -7.72 32.05 -18.41
N LEU A 285 -7.02 32.39 -17.32
CA LEU A 285 -6.85 33.77 -16.86
C LEU A 285 -5.92 34.60 -17.77
N GLY A 286 -4.86 33.97 -18.32
CA GLY A 286 -3.95 34.60 -19.27
C GLY A 286 -4.62 35.03 -20.58
N LEU A 287 -5.50 34.19 -21.13
CA LEU A 287 -6.25 34.49 -22.36
C LEU A 287 -7.29 35.62 -22.16
N LEU A 288 -7.96 35.66 -21.00
CA LEU A 288 -8.89 36.74 -20.66
C LEU A 288 -8.17 38.07 -20.40
N GLY A 289 -7.00 38.04 -19.76
CA GLY A 289 -6.14 39.22 -19.55
C GLY A 289 -5.62 39.81 -20.86
N LEU A 290 -5.17 38.96 -21.80
CA LEU A 290 -4.72 39.36 -23.14
C LEU A 290 -5.86 39.96 -23.99
N ALA A 291 -7.05 39.37 -23.96
CA ALA A 291 -8.22 39.91 -24.66
C ALA A 291 -8.66 41.29 -24.12
N GLY A 292 -8.57 41.50 -22.81
CA GLY A 292 -8.83 42.79 -22.16
C GLY A 292 -7.81 43.87 -22.53
N PHE A 293 -6.52 43.52 -22.57
CA PHE A 293 -5.44 44.45 -22.91
C PHE A 293 -5.48 44.88 -24.39
N MET A 294 -5.75 43.94 -25.29
CA MET A 294 -5.90 44.22 -26.74
C MET A 294 -7.13 45.09 -27.06
N ARG A 295 -8.22 44.98 -26.30
CA ARG A 295 -9.39 45.88 -26.43
C ARG A 295 -9.11 47.31 -25.95
N ARG A 296 -8.25 47.46 -24.93
CA ARG A 296 -7.92 48.77 -24.34
C ARG A 296 -6.92 49.57 -25.20
N SER A 297 -5.98 48.91 -25.87
CA SER A 297 -5.04 49.57 -26.80
C SER A 297 -5.72 50.09 -28.06
N LYS A 298 -6.67 49.35 -28.65
CA LYS A 298 -7.44 49.81 -29.82
C LYS A 298 -8.34 51.03 -29.57
N ARG A 299 -8.74 51.29 -28.32
CA ARG A 299 -9.56 52.46 -27.96
C ARG A 299 -8.73 53.73 -27.76
N ARG A 300 -7.44 53.63 -27.43
CA ARG A 300 -6.56 54.81 -27.24
C ARG A 300 -6.04 55.40 -28.56
N ASN A 301 -6.08 54.65 -29.65
CA ASN A 301 -5.64 55.11 -30.98
C ASN A 301 -6.78 55.68 -31.85
N LYS A 302 -7.94 56.00 -31.27
CA LYS A 302 -9.09 56.62 -31.96
C LYS A 302 -9.55 57.94 -31.32
N ALA A 303 -8.68 58.58 -30.54
CA ALA A 303 -8.87 59.94 -30.04
C ALA A 303 -7.81 60.86 -30.65
#